data_AF-A0A8C6K388-F1
#
_entry.id   AF-A0A8C6K388-F1
#
_cell.length_a   1.000
_cell.length_b   1.000
_cell.length_c   1.000
_cell.angle_alpha   90.00
_cell.angle_beta   90.00
_cell.angle_gamma   90.00
#
_symmetry.space_group_name_H-M   'P 1'
#
loop_
_entity.id
_entity.type
_entity.pdbx_description
1 polymer ?
#
loop_
_entity_poly.entity_id
_entity_poly.type
_entity_poly.pdbx_seq_one_letter_code
_entity_poly.pdbx_strand_id
1 'polypeptide(L)'
;MSCSMLPLLATLSLLLPDWSTTQAVLSEDYKYGHQCSDQLDQPHNCSWKCIVFTQQWPGGFCQSLYNETHCRIAQSINNWTIHGLWPLRDQYCCSCWPMFHSDVEELETDLTEYWPSLLKTRTQFQFWYVTGCL
;
A
#
# COMPACT_ATOMS: atom_id res chain seq x y z
N MET A 1 26.27 -19.46 -47.92
CA MET A 1 25.38 -19.81 -46.79
C MET A 1 25.56 -18.74 -45.73
N SER A 2 24.60 -17.83 -45.59
CA SER A 2 24.56 -16.90 -44.45
C SER A 2 23.21 -17.11 -43.77
N CYS A 3 23.25 -17.65 -42.56
CA CYS A 3 22.05 -17.91 -41.76
C CYS A 3 21.66 -16.58 -41.10
N SER A 4 20.60 -15.97 -41.60
CA SER A 4 20.12 -14.69 -41.09
C SER A 4 19.43 -14.91 -39.73
N MET A 5 20.05 -14.42 -38.66
CA MET A 5 19.50 -14.41 -37.29
C MET A 5 18.44 -13.30 -37.08
N LEU A 6 18.03 -12.61 -38.15
CA LEU A 6 17.04 -11.53 -38.12
C LEU A 6 15.68 -11.89 -37.49
N PRO A 7 15.12 -13.11 -37.61
CA PRO A 7 13.81 -13.37 -37.01
C PRO A 7 13.86 -13.57 -35.48
N LEU A 8 15.04 -13.83 -34.90
CA LEU A 8 15.18 -14.04 -33.45
C LEU A 8 15.23 -12.72 -32.66
N LEU A 9 15.70 -11.63 -33.29
CA LEU A 9 15.79 -10.32 -32.65
C LEU A 9 14.44 -9.59 -32.62
N ALA A 10 13.60 -9.81 -33.64
CA ALA A 10 12.29 -9.16 -33.74
C ALA A 10 11.28 -9.68 -32.71
N THR A 11 11.41 -10.94 -32.28
CA THR A 11 10.53 -11.52 -31.25
C THR A 11 10.92 -11.09 -29.84
N LEU A 12 12.21 -10.84 -29.59
CA LEU A 12 12.71 -10.40 -28.27
C LEU A 12 12.24 -8.98 -27.91
N SER A 13 12.07 -8.10 -28.90
CA SER A 13 11.55 -6.74 -28.70
C SER A 13 10.06 -6.68 -28.37
N LEU A 14 9.29 -7.74 -28.62
CA LEU A 14 7.85 -7.82 -28.31
C LEU A 14 7.57 -8.43 -26.93
N LEU A 15 8.60 -8.90 -26.22
CA LEU A 15 8.52 -9.51 -24.89
C LEU A 15 8.99 -8.57 -23.76
N LEU A 16 9.48 -7.38 -24.10
CA LEU A 16 9.88 -6.37 -23.13
C LEU A 16 8.69 -5.40 -22.93
N PRO A 17 8.21 -5.20 -21.68
CA PRO A 17 7.17 -4.23 -21.42
C PRO A 17 7.63 -2.84 -21.87
N ASP A 18 6.73 -2.12 -22.54
CA ASP A 18 7.00 -0.83 -23.16
C ASP A 18 7.35 0.20 -22.07
N TRP A 19 8.64 0.50 -21.94
CA TRP A 19 9.26 1.41 -20.97
C TRP A 19 8.60 2.80 -20.96
N SER A 20 8.07 3.22 -22.11
CA SER A 20 7.38 4.49 -22.31
C SER A 20 6.09 4.58 -21.50
N THR A 21 5.36 3.48 -21.40
CA THR A 21 4.06 3.39 -20.71
C THR A 21 4.24 3.39 -19.20
N THR A 22 5.26 2.69 -18.70
CA THR A 22 5.61 2.66 -17.27
C THR A 22 6.11 4.01 -16.77
N GLN A 23 6.94 4.72 -17.55
CA GLN A 23 7.37 6.08 -17.19
C GLN A 23 6.22 7.09 -17.12
N ALA A 24 5.23 6.97 -18.01
CA ALA A 24 4.07 7.87 -18.01
C ALA A 24 3.16 7.65 -16.79
N VAL A 25 2.91 6.40 -16.40
CA VAL A 25 2.13 6.06 -15.19
C VAL A 25 2.84 6.55 -13.94
N LEU A 26 4.13 6.23 -13.77
CA LEU A 26 4.93 6.70 -12.65
C LEU A 26 4.97 8.24 -12.56
N SER A 27 5.05 8.93 -13.70
CA SER A 27 5.10 10.41 -13.73
C SER A 27 3.81 11.09 -13.32
N GLU A 28 2.63 10.49 -13.52
CA GLU A 28 1.36 11.05 -13.07
C GLU A 28 1.18 10.88 -11.55
N ASP A 29 1.63 9.75 -10.99
CA ASP A 29 1.57 9.48 -9.54
C ASP A 29 2.44 10.46 -8.73
N TYR A 30 3.64 10.82 -9.22
CA TYR A 30 4.52 11.81 -8.56
C TYR A 30 3.99 13.25 -8.57
N LYS A 31 3.04 13.57 -9.44
CA LYS A 31 2.61 14.96 -9.69
C LYS A 31 1.69 15.51 -8.59
N TYR A 32 1.13 14.64 -7.75
CA TYR A 32 0.19 15.00 -6.67
C TYR A 32 0.83 15.11 -5.28
N GLY A 33 2.14 15.39 -5.30
CA GLY A 33 3.04 15.91 -4.27
C GLY A 33 2.55 17.01 -3.30
N HIS A 34 1.30 17.05 -2.81
CA HIS A 34 0.84 18.13 -1.91
C HIS A 34 1.52 18.10 -0.54
N GLN A 35 2.47 19.01 -0.33
CA GLN A 35 3.08 19.25 0.97
C GLN A 35 2.00 19.57 2.02
N CYS A 36 2.12 18.97 3.21
CA CYS A 36 1.19 19.16 4.34
C CYS A 36 1.02 20.63 4.78
N SER A 37 1.84 21.54 4.26
CA SER A 37 1.85 22.97 4.58
C SER A 37 0.79 23.79 3.86
N ASP A 38 0.19 23.30 2.78
CA ASP A 38 -0.53 24.19 1.85
C ASP A 38 -1.96 24.57 2.29
N GLN A 39 -2.45 24.03 3.42
CA GLN A 39 -3.85 24.17 3.80
C GLN A 39 -4.11 24.82 5.17
N LEU A 40 -3.07 25.23 5.92
CA LEU A 40 -3.21 25.92 7.21
C LEU A 40 -2.30 27.15 7.27
N ASP A 41 -2.87 28.34 7.50
CA ASP A 41 -2.20 29.66 7.59
C ASP A 41 -1.17 29.79 8.75
N GLN A 42 -0.73 28.68 9.33
CA GLN A 42 0.35 28.58 10.32
C GLN A 42 1.19 27.34 10.01
N PRO A 43 2.54 27.41 10.10
CA PRO A 43 3.38 26.24 9.90
C PRO A 43 3.10 25.21 11.01
N HIS A 44 2.25 24.22 10.71
CA HIS A 44 2.11 23.05 11.57
C HIS A 44 3.41 22.26 11.48
N ASN A 45 4.15 22.21 12.59
CA ASN A 45 5.38 21.44 12.68
C ASN A 45 5.03 19.95 12.80
N CYS A 46 4.81 19.29 11.65
CA CYS A 46 4.54 17.85 11.55
C CYS A 46 5.78 16.98 11.78
N SER A 47 6.52 17.28 12.85
CA SER A 47 7.73 16.56 13.21
C SER A 47 7.41 15.49 14.25
N TRP A 48 7.47 14.24 13.82
CA TRP A 48 7.43 13.08 14.72
C TRP A 48 8.86 12.60 15.01
N LYS A 49 9.06 12.00 16.19
CA LYS A 49 10.34 11.40 16.62
C LYS A 49 10.27 9.88 16.77
N CYS A 50 9.08 9.35 16.95
CA CYS A 50 8.84 7.94 17.21
C CYS A 50 7.62 7.48 16.42
N ILE A 51 7.70 6.25 15.90
CA ILE A 51 6.57 5.53 15.34
C ILE A 51 6.24 4.38 16.29
N VAL A 52 4.96 4.21 16.58
CA VAL A 52 4.44 3.03 17.28
C VAL A 52 4.08 2.00 16.22
N PHE A 53 4.84 0.90 16.18
CA PHE A 53 4.47 -0.27 15.40
C PHE A 53 3.48 -1.12 16.19
N THR A 54 2.25 -1.23 15.70
CA THR A 54 1.20 -2.01 16.36
C THR A 54 0.91 -3.29 15.57
N GLN A 55 0.76 -4.38 16.31
CA GLN A 55 0.41 -5.68 15.79
C GLN A 55 -0.92 -6.13 16.41
N GLN A 56 -1.67 -6.96 15.68
CA GLN A 56 -2.93 -7.53 16.14
C GLN A 56 -2.92 -9.05 16.00
N TRP A 57 -3.58 -9.72 16.94
CA TRP A 57 -3.84 -11.16 16.85
C TRP A 57 -5.16 -11.37 16.11
N PRO A 58 -5.18 -12.04 14.94
CA PRO A 58 -6.39 -12.13 14.11
C PRO A 58 -7.61 -12.72 14.83
N GLY A 59 -7.42 -13.78 15.62
CA GLY A 59 -8.52 -14.39 16.38
C GLY A 59 -9.10 -13.44 17.42
N GLY A 60 -8.24 -12.69 18.11
CA GLY A 60 -8.65 -11.71 19.12
C GLY A 60 -9.37 -10.52 18.49
N PHE A 61 -8.89 -10.04 17.34
CA PHE A 61 -9.58 -9.03 16.55
C PHE A 61 -10.99 -9.50 16.15
N CYS A 62 -11.11 -10.70 15.58
CA CYS A 62 -12.42 -11.21 15.15
C CYS A 62 -13.41 -11.34 16.32
N GLN A 63 -12.95 -11.85 17.47
CA GLN A 63 -13.78 -11.99 18.67
C GLN A 63 -14.22 -10.64 19.26
N SER A 64 -13.47 -9.57 19.01
CA SER A 64 -13.82 -8.21 19.46
C SER A 64 -14.94 -7.56 18.65
N LEU A 65 -15.27 -8.12 17.47
CA LEU A 65 -16.35 -7.58 16.63
C LEU A 65 -17.71 -7.91 17.24
N TYR A 66 -18.66 -6.98 17.12
CA TYR A 66 -20.06 -7.22 17.51
C TYR A 66 -20.67 -8.43 16.79
N ASN A 67 -20.26 -8.67 15.54
CA ASN A 67 -20.64 -9.83 14.76
C ASN A 67 -19.39 -10.47 14.15
N GLU A 68 -18.93 -11.58 14.73
CA GLU A 68 -17.74 -12.32 14.28
C GLU A 68 -17.85 -12.79 12.82
N THR A 69 -19.07 -12.98 12.29
CA THR A 69 -19.27 -13.40 10.90
C THR A 69 -18.80 -12.36 9.88
N HIS A 70 -18.59 -11.11 10.29
CA HIS A 70 -18.00 -10.06 9.45
C HIS A 70 -16.47 -10.21 9.32
N CYS A 71 -15.85 -11.08 10.12
CA CYS A 71 -14.43 -11.33 10.06
C CYS A 71 -14.05 -12.40 9.03
N ARG A 72 -12.83 -12.28 8.48
CA ARG A 72 -12.16 -13.32 7.70
C ARG A 72 -10.70 -13.42 8.15
N ILE A 73 -10.22 -14.64 8.29
CA ILE A 73 -8.80 -14.93 8.50
C ILE A 73 -8.43 -15.93 7.40
N ALA A 74 -7.44 -15.59 6.56
CA ALA A 74 -6.96 -16.52 5.55
C ALA A 74 -6.27 -17.70 6.23
N GLN A 75 -6.37 -18.90 5.64
CA GLN A 75 -5.78 -20.12 6.23
C GLN A 75 -4.26 -20.04 6.40
N SER A 76 -3.58 -19.24 5.56
CA SER A 76 -2.15 -18.98 5.65
C SER A 76 -1.77 -18.13 6.88
N ILE A 77 -2.72 -17.41 7.48
CA ILE A 77 -2.45 -16.49 8.60
C ILE A 77 -2.62 -17.24 9.92
N ASN A 78 -1.51 -17.53 10.57
CA ASN A 78 -1.45 -18.20 11.88
C ASN A 78 -0.56 -17.46 12.91
N ASN A 79 -0.18 -16.22 12.61
CA ASN A 79 0.68 -15.39 13.46
C ASN A 79 0.11 -13.96 13.64
N TRP A 80 0.80 -13.13 14.42
CA TRP A 80 0.53 -11.70 14.54
C TRP A 80 0.60 -11.02 13.18
N THR A 81 -0.35 -10.12 12.91
CA THR A 81 -0.37 -9.29 11.71
C THR A 81 -0.20 -7.83 12.07
N ILE A 82 0.24 -7.04 11.11
CA ILE A 82 0.38 -5.59 11.25
C ILE A 82 -1.03 -4.99 11.41
N HIS A 83 -1.16 -4.10 12.40
CA HIS A 83 -2.34 -3.26 12.55
C HIS A 83 -2.05 -1.88 11.94
N GLY A 84 -0.92 -1.27 12.31
CA GLY A 84 -0.40 -0.10 11.61
C GLY A 84 0.89 0.48 12.18
N LEU A 85 1.34 1.56 11.55
CA LEU A 85 2.53 2.34 11.91
C LEU A 85 2.09 3.76 12.26
N TRP A 86 2.15 4.14 13.53
CA TRP A 86 1.48 5.35 14.03
C TRP A 86 2.49 6.37 14.54
N PRO A 87 2.58 7.58 13.95
CA PRO A 87 3.36 8.67 14.53
C PRO A 87 2.90 8.97 15.96
N LEU A 88 3.83 8.98 16.90
CA LEU A 88 3.50 9.25 18.29
C LEU A 88 3.18 10.74 18.47
N ARG A 89 1.90 11.06 18.72
CA ARG A 89 1.32 12.40 18.97
C ARG A 89 1.02 13.28 17.75
N ASP A 90 1.21 12.78 16.53
CA ASP A 90 1.05 13.58 15.29
C ASP A 90 0.09 12.96 14.25
N GLN A 91 -0.86 12.12 14.67
CA GLN A 91 -1.72 11.26 13.82
C GLN A 91 -2.72 12.00 12.90
N TYR A 92 -2.77 13.33 12.97
CA TYR A 92 -3.70 14.17 12.21
C TYR A 92 -3.01 15.45 11.71
N CYS A 93 -1.68 15.41 11.56
CA CYS A 93 -0.93 16.61 11.18
C CYS A 93 -1.09 16.94 9.69
N CYS A 94 -1.38 15.94 8.86
CA CYS A 94 -1.53 16.07 7.42
C CYS A 94 -2.86 15.51 6.93
N SER A 95 -3.37 16.05 5.82
CA SER A 95 -4.39 15.35 5.02
C SER A 95 -3.81 14.04 4.46
N CYS A 96 -4.67 13.05 4.25
CA CYS A 96 -4.27 11.82 3.56
C CYS A 96 -3.64 12.15 2.21
N TRP A 97 -2.44 11.61 2.00
CA TRP A 97 -1.90 11.55 0.67
C TRP A 97 -2.72 10.59 -0.20
N PRO A 98 -2.99 10.95 -1.47
CA PRO A 98 -3.56 9.98 -2.40
C PRO A 98 -2.61 8.78 -2.51
N MET A 99 -3.19 7.58 -2.50
CA MET A 99 -2.46 6.33 -2.68
C MET A 99 -3.15 5.56 -3.80
N PHE A 100 -2.36 5.01 -4.70
CA PHE A 100 -2.75 4.28 -5.89
C PHE A 100 -2.32 2.81 -5.77
N HIS A 101 -2.87 1.96 -6.62
CA HIS A 101 -2.49 0.54 -6.63
C HIS A 101 -1.02 0.34 -7.02
N SER A 102 -0.49 1.17 -7.92
CA SER A 102 0.92 1.19 -8.33
C SER A 102 1.88 1.37 -7.15
N ASP A 103 1.49 2.12 -6.11
CA ASP A 103 2.33 2.38 -4.94
C ASP A 103 2.61 1.12 -4.10
N VAL A 104 1.78 0.10 -4.22
CA VAL A 104 1.85 -1.12 -3.40
C VAL A 104 1.94 -2.41 -4.22
N GLU A 105 1.96 -2.32 -5.55
CA GLU A 105 1.92 -3.47 -6.46
C GLU A 105 3.03 -4.48 -6.16
N GLU A 106 4.27 -3.99 -6.00
CA GLU A 106 5.44 -4.84 -5.69
C GLU A 106 5.34 -5.51 -4.32
N LEU A 107 4.58 -4.92 -3.39
CA LEU A 107 4.44 -5.38 -2.01
C LEU A 107 3.12 -6.12 -1.76
N GLU A 108 2.24 -6.24 -2.75
CA GLU A 108 0.86 -6.69 -2.53
C GLU A 108 0.78 -8.09 -1.89
N THR A 109 1.70 -8.97 -2.28
CA THR A 109 1.80 -10.32 -1.71
C THR A 109 2.15 -10.27 -0.22
N ASP A 110 3.20 -9.53 0.13
CA ASP A 110 3.65 -9.37 1.52
C ASP A 110 2.61 -8.65 2.37
N LEU A 111 2.00 -7.59 1.84
CA LEU A 111 0.95 -6.86 2.54
C LEU A 111 -0.30 -7.72 2.75
N THR A 112 -0.61 -8.62 1.82
CA THR A 112 -1.75 -9.54 1.97
C THR A 112 -1.50 -10.60 3.04
N GLU A 113 -0.25 -11.02 3.23
CA GLU A 113 0.13 -11.99 4.25
C GLU A 113 0.28 -11.34 5.64
N TYR A 114 1.05 -10.25 5.70
CA TYR A 114 1.49 -9.65 6.97
C TYR A 114 0.63 -8.46 7.41
N TRP A 115 -0.09 -7.78 6.52
CA TRP A 115 -0.96 -6.64 6.84
C TRP A 115 -2.38 -6.77 6.24
N PRO A 116 -3.11 -7.86 6.51
CA PRO A 116 -4.39 -8.14 5.86
C PRO A 116 -5.55 -7.32 6.45
N SER A 117 -6.55 -7.04 5.60
CA SER A 117 -7.89 -6.71 6.09
C SER A 117 -8.56 -7.97 6.63
N LEU A 118 -8.83 -7.97 7.94
CA LEU A 118 -9.60 -9.02 8.59
C LEU A 118 -11.12 -8.82 8.45
N LEU A 119 -11.57 -7.71 7.87
CA LEU A 119 -13.00 -7.44 7.63
C LEU A 119 -13.41 -7.89 6.23
N LYS A 120 -14.53 -8.61 6.12
CA LYS A 120 -15.10 -9.03 4.82
C LYS A 120 -15.63 -7.86 3.99
N THR A 121 -16.03 -6.77 4.65
CA THR A 121 -16.62 -5.58 4.00
C THR A 121 -15.57 -4.62 3.44
N ARG A 122 -14.27 -4.90 3.66
CA ARG A 122 -13.16 -4.05 3.21
C ARG A 122 -12.20 -4.86 2.36
N THR A 123 -11.87 -4.34 1.18
CA THR A 123 -10.79 -4.90 0.36
C THR A 123 -9.43 -4.69 1.04
N GLN A 124 -8.41 -5.43 0.59
CA GLN A 124 -7.04 -5.27 1.11
C GLN A 124 -6.53 -3.85 0.86
N PHE A 125 -6.68 -3.36 -0.37
CA PHE A 125 -6.28 -2.01 -0.74
C PHE A 125 -6.99 -0.91 0.06
N GLN A 126 -8.31 -1.02 0.25
CA GLN A 126 -9.06 -0.05 1.08
C GLN A 126 -8.57 -0.01 2.53
N PHE A 127 -8.12 -1.15 3.05
CA PHE A 127 -7.56 -1.22 4.38
C PHE A 127 -6.21 -0.51 4.43
N TRP A 128 -5.28 -0.83 3.52
CA TRP A 128 -3.97 -0.15 3.44
C TRP A 128 -4.09 1.35 3.22
N TYR A 129 -5.02 1.79 2.36
CA TYR A 129 -5.29 3.20 2.13
C TYR A 129 -5.64 3.93 3.43
N VAL A 130 -6.57 3.37 4.21
CA VAL A 130 -7.03 4.00 5.46
C VAL A 130 -5.97 3.92 6.55
N THR A 131 -5.22 2.82 6.65
CA THR A 131 -4.16 2.68 7.67
C THR A 131 -2.86 3.39 7.31
N GLY A 132 -2.65 3.68 6.03
CA GLY A 132 -1.50 4.42 5.51
C GLY A 132 -1.72 5.93 5.50
N CYS A 133 -2.97 6.40 5.56
CA CYS A 133 -3.28 7.80 5.80
C CYS A 133 -3.14 8.14 7.30
N LEU A 134 -2.02 8.76 7.67
CA LEU A 134 -1.71 9.32 8.99
C LEU A 134 -0.96 10.65 8.87
#